data_AF-A0A357T9C3-F1
#
_entry.id   AF-A0A357T9C3-F1
#
_cell.length_a   1.000
_cell.length_b   1.000
_cell.length_c   1.000
_cell.angle_alpha   90.00
_cell.angle_beta   90.00
_cell.angle_gamma   90.00
#
_symmetry.space_group_name_H-M   'P 1'
#
loop_
_entity.id
_entity.type
_entity.pdbx_description
1 polymer ?
#
loop_
_entity_poly.entity_id
_entity_poly.type
_entity_poly.pdbx_seq_one_letter_code
_entity_poly.pdbx_strand_id
1 'polypeptide(L)'
;EKGILTSTTAMAAAPYLLEGLALAKGYGDLGIGVHLTLDALAPLSPKEEVASLVDAKGHFKKHPQRLPIKVHLEEVYVEWKRQIEHLIELGVTPTHLDGHHHLHLHHDLFPVTLALAKEFHLPFRYVETLHGEKEKIALLTSGASYFQGLTDFLQRYGDRGLLPSLHEKSSRKQQSGL
;
A
#
# COMPACT_ATOMS: atom_id res chain seq x y z
N GLU A 1 -23.09 -13.35 -6.17
CA GLU A 1 -22.87 -11.98 -6.69
C GLU A 1 -22.83 -11.97 -8.22
N LYS A 2 -23.23 -10.87 -8.87
CA LYS A 2 -23.20 -10.66 -10.34
C LYS A 2 -22.93 -9.18 -10.63
N GLY A 3 -21.66 -8.78 -10.64
CA GLY A 3 -21.26 -7.39 -10.84
C GLY A 3 -19.91 -7.27 -11.54
N ILE A 4 -19.56 -6.06 -11.96
CA ILE A 4 -18.30 -5.74 -12.65
C ILE A 4 -17.13 -5.46 -11.69
N LEU A 5 -17.34 -5.60 -10.37
CA LEU A 5 -16.31 -5.35 -9.38
C LEU A 5 -15.31 -6.50 -9.36
N THR A 6 -14.04 -6.17 -9.57
CA THR A 6 -12.94 -7.12 -9.75
C THR A 6 -11.76 -6.83 -8.80
N SER A 7 -11.80 -5.71 -8.08
CA SER A 7 -10.77 -5.34 -7.12
C SER A 7 -11.32 -4.47 -6.00
N THR A 8 -10.70 -4.53 -4.83
CA THR A 8 -10.96 -3.70 -3.66
C THR A 8 -9.67 -3.47 -2.87
N THR A 9 -9.69 -2.61 -1.86
CA THR A 9 -8.54 -2.38 -0.97
C THR A 9 -8.93 -2.50 0.50
N ALA A 10 -7.98 -2.97 1.31
CA ALA A 10 -8.18 -3.21 2.74
C ALA A 10 -7.36 -2.22 3.57
N MET A 11 -7.99 -1.64 4.59
CA MET A 11 -7.31 -0.88 5.63
C MET A 11 -6.79 -1.83 6.70
N ALA A 12 -5.48 -1.90 6.88
CA ALA A 12 -4.83 -2.91 7.71
C ALA A 12 -5.19 -2.83 9.21
N ALA A 13 -5.61 -1.67 9.70
CA ALA A 13 -6.03 -1.47 11.09
C ALA A 13 -7.57 -1.48 11.29
N ALA A 14 -8.34 -1.89 10.28
CA ALA A 14 -9.81 -1.83 10.35
C ALA A 14 -10.38 -2.86 11.34
N PRO A 15 -11.42 -2.50 12.14
CA PRO A 15 -11.96 -3.38 13.16
C PRO A 15 -12.62 -4.65 12.62
N TYR A 16 -13.09 -4.63 11.36
CA TYR A 16 -13.75 -5.77 10.70
C TYR A 16 -12.90 -6.36 9.56
N LEU A 17 -11.57 -6.18 9.64
CA LEU A 17 -10.66 -6.63 8.59
C LEU A 17 -10.76 -8.15 8.38
N LEU A 18 -10.76 -8.95 9.45
CA LEU A 18 -10.76 -10.40 9.35
C LEU A 18 -12.07 -10.93 8.74
N GLU A 19 -13.20 -10.36 9.12
CA GLU A 19 -14.51 -10.68 8.55
C GLU A 19 -14.56 -10.31 7.07
N GLY A 20 -14.06 -9.12 6.71
CA GLY A 20 -13.95 -8.69 5.31
C GLY A 20 -13.08 -9.62 4.47
N LEU A 21 -11.92 -10.03 4.99
CA LEU A 21 -11.02 -10.97 4.31
C LEU A 21 -11.66 -12.37 4.20
N ALA A 22 -12.36 -12.83 5.23
CA ALA A 22 -13.07 -14.12 5.20
C ALA A 22 -14.18 -14.13 4.13
N LEU A 23 -14.92 -13.02 3.99
CA LEU A 23 -15.89 -12.85 2.92
C LEU A 23 -15.20 -12.84 1.55
N ALA A 24 -14.11 -12.08 1.40
CA ALA A 24 -13.37 -11.96 0.15
C ALA A 24 -12.81 -13.30 -0.37
N LYS A 25 -12.48 -14.25 0.52
CA LYS A 25 -12.07 -15.62 0.14
C LYS A 25 -13.13 -16.38 -0.67
N GLY A 26 -14.41 -16.03 -0.52
CA GLY A 26 -15.49 -16.58 -1.35
C GLY A 26 -15.43 -16.13 -2.82
N TYR A 27 -14.57 -15.17 -3.16
CA TYR A 27 -14.46 -14.52 -4.45
C TYR A 27 -13.05 -14.67 -5.02
N GLY A 28 -12.73 -15.84 -5.56
CA GLY A 28 -11.37 -16.18 -5.99
C GLY A 28 -10.73 -15.28 -7.06
N ASP A 29 -11.53 -14.44 -7.74
CA ASP A 29 -11.08 -13.51 -8.77
C ASP A 29 -11.00 -12.05 -8.27
N LEU A 30 -11.34 -11.78 -7.01
CA LEU A 30 -11.29 -10.43 -6.43
C LEU A 30 -9.86 -10.07 -6.04
N GLY A 31 -9.29 -9.08 -6.71
CA GLY A 31 -8.02 -8.47 -6.29
C GLY A 31 -8.18 -7.72 -4.96
N ILE A 32 -7.23 -7.87 -4.05
CA ILE A 32 -7.19 -7.12 -2.78
C ILE A 32 -5.90 -6.30 -2.75
N GLY A 33 -6.02 -4.98 -2.73
CA GLY A 33 -4.90 -4.06 -2.51
C GLY A 33 -4.81 -3.57 -1.06
N VAL A 34 -3.75 -2.81 -0.78
CA VAL A 34 -3.54 -2.16 0.52
C VAL A 34 -4.02 -0.72 0.45
N HIS A 35 -4.91 -0.34 1.36
CA HIS A 35 -5.39 1.04 1.52
C HIS A 35 -4.55 1.76 2.57
N LEU A 36 -3.45 2.38 2.15
CA LEU A 36 -2.50 3.05 3.02
C LEU A 36 -3.17 4.20 3.78
N THR A 37 -2.99 4.27 5.10
CA THR A 37 -3.72 5.20 5.95
C THR A 37 -2.77 5.95 6.90
N LEU A 38 -2.96 7.27 7.07
CA LEU A 38 -2.23 8.11 8.03
C LEU A 38 -3.10 9.14 8.78
N ASP A 39 -4.42 9.11 8.60
CA ASP A 39 -5.35 10.11 9.13
C ASP A 39 -6.70 9.51 9.56
N ALA A 40 -6.79 8.17 9.58
CA ALA A 40 -7.93 7.39 10.05
C ALA A 40 -7.44 6.13 10.77
N LEU A 41 -8.26 5.58 11.66
CA LEU A 41 -7.91 4.42 12.50
C LEU A 41 -6.70 4.70 13.41
N ALA A 42 -6.21 3.67 14.09
CA ALA A 42 -4.97 3.72 14.86
C ALA A 42 -3.80 3.23 14.00
N PRO A 43 -2.56 3.69 14.23
CA PRO A 43 -1.39 3.11 13.62
C PRO A 43 -1.23 1.66 14.05
N LEU A 44 -0.65 0.83 13.19
CA LEU A 44 -0.19 -0.50 13.59
C LEU A 44 1.14 -0.43 14.34
N SER A 45 1.92 0.61 14.10
CA SER A 45 3.22 0.82 14.73
C SER A 45 3.11 1.27 16.19
N PRO A 46 4.04 0.84 17.07
CA PRO A 46 4.20 1.43 18.39
C PRO A 46 4.43 2.94 18.28
N LYS A 47 3.82 3.71 19.20
CA LYS A 47 3.89 5.17 19.20
C LYS A 47 5.33 5.70 19.20
N GLU A 48 6.25 4.98 19.81
CA GLU A 48 7.66 5.33 19.93
C GLU A 48 8.39 5.27 18.58
N GLU A 49 7.92 4.45 17.64
CA GLU A 49 8.46 4.32 16.29
C GLU A 49 7.85 5.33 15.32
N VAL A 50 6.70 5.92 15.65
CA VAL A 50 5.91 6.80 14.76
C VAL A 50 5.42 8.08 15.43
N ALA A 51 6.24 8.64 16.34
CA ALA A 51 5.86 9.76 17.19
C ALA A 51 5.48 11.04 16.41
N SER A 52 6.04 11.25 15.23
CA SER A 52 5.67 12.37 14.34
C SER A 52 4.30 12.18 13.70
N LEU A 53 3.81 10.95 13.56
CA LEU A 53 2.52 10.63 12.93
C LEU A 53 1.33 10.77 13.90
N VAL A 54 1.57 10.65 15.20
CA VAL A 54 0.49 10.51 16.19
C VAL A 54 0.38 11.65 17.20
N ASP A 55 -0.84 11.89 17.68
CA ASP A 55 -1.13 12.81 18.77
C ASP A 55 -0.74 12.24 20.15
N ALA A 56 -1.01 13.01 21.20
CA ALA A 56 -0.71 12.58 22.57
C ALA A 56 -1.42 11.28 22.97
N LYS A 57 -2.58 10.98 22.37
CA LYS A 57 -3.40 9.79 22.60
C LYS A 57 -3.00 8.60 21.72
N GLY A 58 -2.03 8.76 20.82
CA GLY A 58 -1.57 7.71 19.92
C GLY A 58 -2.42 7.54 18.66
N HIS A 59 -3.35 8.47 18.38
CA HIS A 59 -4.10 8.46 17.13
C HIS A 59 -3.35 9.26 16.06
N PHE A 60 -3.56 8.93 14.79
CA PHE A 60 -3.04 9.72 13.69
C PHE A 60 -3.42 11.20 13.80
N LYS A 61 -2.46 12.08 13.50
CA LYS A 61 -2.72 13.51 13.34
C LYS A 61 -3.59 13.72 12.09
N LYS A 62 -4.39 14.79 12.10
CA LYS A 62 -5.16 15.17 10.91
C LYS A 62 -4.28 15.90 9.91
N HIS A 63 -4.33 15.46 8.66
CA HIS A 63 -3.54 16.02 7.57
C HIS A 63 -4.45 16.62 6.50
N PRO A 64 -4.63 17.95 6.46
CA PRO A 64 -5.33 18.58 5.34
C PRO A 64 -4.50 18.43 4.06
N GLN A 65 -5.06 17.76 3.05
CA GLN A 65 -4.38 17.38 1.79
C GLN A 65 -3.71 18.54 1.02
N ARG A 66 -4.04 19.80 1.33
CA ARG A 66 -3.52 20.99 0.64
C ARG A 66 -2.46 21.76 1.43
N LEU A 67 -2.06 21.28 2.61
CA LEU A 67 -1.03 21.91 3.43
C LEU A 67 0.17 20.97 3.58
N PRO A 68 1.39 21.53 3.75
CA PRO A 68 2.57 20.72 4.03
C PRO A 68 2.36 19.78 5.21
N ILE A 69 2.77 18.53 5.05
CA ILE A 69 2.68 17.50 6.09
C ILE A 69 4.03 17.45 6.81
N LYS A 70 4.03 17.91 8.07
CA LYS A 70 5.22 17.94 8.92
C LYS A 70 5.36 16.63 9.70
N VAL A 71 5.91 15.61 9.04
CA VAL A 71 6.20 14.29 9.61
C VAL A 71 7.60 13.83 9.22
N HIS A 72 8.13 12.83 9.93
CA HIS A 72 9.36 12.15 9.55
C HIS A 72 9.05 11.06 8.51
N LEU A 73 9.66 11.13 7.33
CA LEU A 73 9.37 10.18 6.25
C LEU A 73 9.75 8.74 6.58
N GLU A 74 10.78 8.55 7.42
CA GLU A 74 11.15 7.21 7.91
C GLU A 74 10.03 6.58 8.74
N GLU A 75 9.32 7.38 9.54
CA GLU A 75 8.18 6.88 10.33
C GLU A 75 6.99 6.55 9.43
N VAL A 76 6.76 7.34 8.37
CA VAL A 76 5.74 7.04 7.36
C VAL A 76 6.07 5.72 6.67
N TYR A 77 7.35 5.51 6.30
CA TYR A 77 7.82 4.27 5.71
C TYR A 77 7.59 3.09 6.66
N VAL A 78 7.97 3.22 7.95
CA VAL A 78 7.75 2.19 8.97
C VAL A 78 6.27 1.82 9.09
N GLU A 79 5.38 2.80 9.21
CA GLU A 79 3.95 2.56 9.36
C GLU A 79 3.33 1.92 8.11
N TRP A 80 3.57 2.49 6.93
CA TRP A 80 3.00 1.95 5.69
C TRP A 80 3.56 0.58 5.33
N LYS A 81 4.85 0.34 5.59
CA LYS A 81 5.42 -1.00 5.47
C LYS A 81 4.72 -1.99 6.39
N ARG A 82 4.52 -1.64 7.66
CA ARG A 82 3.80 -2.48 8.63
C ARG A 82 2.35 -2.74 8.22
N GLN A 83 1.66 -1.78 7.61
CA GLN A 83 0.33 -1.99 7.04
C GLN A 83 0.33 -3.00 5.88
N ILE A 84 1.32 -2.95 4.99
CA ILE A 84 1.47 -3.92 3.90
C ILE A 84 1.80 -5.32 4.44
N GLU A 85 2.80 -5.41 5.31
CA GLU A 85 3.24 -6.67 5.91
C GLU A 85 2.14 -7.33 6.73
N HIS A 86 1.36 -6.57 7.49
CA HIS A 86 0.25 -7.11 8.27
C HIS A 86 -0.81 -7.81 7.40
N LEU A 87 -1.16 -7.24 6.25
CA LEU A 87 -2.08 -7.92 5.32
C LEU A 87 -1.47 -9.20 4.74
N ILE A 88 -0.17 -9.19 4.44
CA ILE A 88 0.56 -10.37 3.96
C ILE A 88 0.55 -11.47 5.03
N GLU A 89 0.79 -11.13 6.30
CA GLU A 89 0.74 -12.05 7.45
C GLU A 89 -0.65 -12.68 7.63
N LEU A 90 -1.71 -11.94 7.31
CA LEU A 90 -3.09 -12.43 7.30
C LEU A 90 -3.44 -13.31 6.08
N GLY A 91 -2.46 -13.58 5.22
CA GLY A 91 -2.60 -14.43 4.03
C GLY A 91 -3.18 -13.72 2.82
N VAL A 92 -3.18 -12.38 2.80
CA VAL A 92 -3.49 -11.61 1.60
C VAL A 92 -2.26 -11.61 0.69
N THR A 93 -2.45 -11.78 -0.61
CA THR A 93 -1.44 -11.47 -1.62
C THR A 93 -1.81 -10.11 -2.22
N PRO A 94 -1.27 -8.99 -1.73
CA PRO A 94 -1.72 -7.68 -2.17
C PRO A 94 -1.47 -7.49 -3.67
N THR A 95 -2.42 -6.89 -4.37
CA THR A 95 -2.31 -6.70 -5.83
C THR A 95 -1.92 -5.29 -6.23
N HIS A 96 -2.16 -4.31 -5.36
CA HIS A 96 -1.87 -2.91 -5.59
C HIS A 96 -1.88 -2.09 -4.31
N LEU A 97 -1.44 -0.83 -4.41
CA LEU A 97 -1.55 0.18 -3.37
C LEU A 97 -2.51 1.30 -3.79
N ASP A 98 -3.29 1.79 -2.84
CA ASP A 98 -3.86 3.13 -2.88
C ASP A 98 -3.80 3.74 -1.48
N GLY A 99 -4.46 4.87 -1.24
CA GLY A 99 -4.37 5.55 0.04
C GLY A 99 -5.64 6.28 0.41
N HIS A 100 -5.95 6.25 1.71
CA HIS A 100 -7.03 7.02 2.30
C HIS A 100 -6.78 8.50 2.01
N HIS A 101 -7.80 9.18 1.50
CA HIS A 101 -7.71 10.59 1.13
C HIS A 101 -6.56 10.93 0.17
N HIS A 102 -6.07 9.97 -0.62
CA HIS A 102 -4.94 10.13 -1.54
C HIS A 102 -3.64 10.62 -0.88
N LEU A 103 -3.43 10.39 0.43
CA LEU A 103 -2.20 10.81 1.11
C LEU A 103 -0.94 10.16 0.54
N HIS A 104 -1.07 8.98 -0.08
CA HIS A 104 0.03 8.35 -0.82
C HIS A 104 0.48 9.15 -2.06
N LEU A 105 -0.31 10.11 -2.52
CA LEU A 105 0.02 11.07 -3.59
C LEU A 105 0.29 12.48 -3.03
N HIS A 106 0.41 12.66 -1.72
CA HIS A 106 0.81 13.95 -1.18
C HIS A 106 2.28 14.20 -1.50
N HIS A 107 2.64 15.41 -1.98
CA HIS A 107 4.00 15.72 -2.43
C HIS A 107 5.10 15.40 -1.39
N ASP A 108 4.83 15.65 -0.11
CA ASP A 108 5.76 15.34 0.98
C ASP A 108 5.92 13.83 1.23
N LEU A 109 4.89 13.03 0.93
CA LEU A 109 4.84 11.59 1.24
C LEU A 109 5.16 10.70 0.04
N PHE A 110 5.04 11.25 -1.18
CA PHE A 110 5.18 10.52 -2.43
C PHE A 110 6.52 9.75 -2.57
N PRO A 111 7.68 10.24 -2.08
CA PRO A 111 8.91 9.45 -2.08
C PRO A 111 8.78 8.09 -1.37
N VAL A 112 8.01 8.03 -0.28
CA VAL A 112 7.78 6.79 0.47
C VAL A 112 6.89 5.83 -0.33
N THR A 113 5.84 6.36 -0.98
CA THR A 113 4.99 5.56 -1.88
C THR A 113 5.80 4.90 -2.98
N LEU A 114 6.71 5.64 -3.63
CA LEU A 114 7.58 5.11 -4.68
C LEU A 114 8.53 4.02 -4.14
N ALA A 115 9.09 4.23 -2.95
CA ALA A 115 9.98 3.25 -2.30
C ALA A 115 9.24 1.93 -2.01
N LEU A 116 8.06 2.00 -1.39
CA LEU A 116 7.26 0.82 -1.04
C LEU A 116 6.69 0.11 -2.27
N ALA A 117 6.19 0.85 -3.26
CA ALA A 117 5.71 0.27 -4.52
C ALA A 117 6.81 -0.55 -5.21
N LYS A 118 8.05 -0.07 -5.18
CA LYS A 118 9.20 -0.78 -5.74
C LYS A 118 9.62 -1.98 -4.90
N GLU A 119 9.68 -1.82 -3.58
CA GLU A 119 10.09 -2.88 -2.64
C GLU A 119 9.15 -4.08 -2.68
N PHE A 120 7.84 -3.83 -2.67
CA PHE A 120 6.83 -4.88 -2.67
C PHE A 120 6.39 -5.30 -4.09
N HIS A 121 6.93 -4.67 -5.13
CA HIS A 121 6.52 -4.87 -6.53
C HIS A 121 5.02 -4.65 -6.75
N LEU A 122 4.43 -3.67 -6.06
CA LEU A 122 3.01 -3.37 -6.13
C LEU A 122 2.77 -2.12 -6.97
N PRO A 123 1.94 -2.17 -8.02
CA PRO A 123 1.52 -0.97 -8.71
C PRO A 123 0.65 -0.13 -7.77
N PHE A 124 0.71 1.19 -7.86
CA PHE A 124 -0.14 2.07 -7.06
C PHE A 124 -1.09 2.92 -7.91
N ARG A 125 -2.22 3.30 -7.32
CA ARG A 125 -3.20 4.17 -7.97
C ARG A 125 -2.65 5.59 -8.09
N TYR A 126 -2.48 6.06 -9.30
CA TYR A 126 -1.96 7.39 -9.62
C TYR A 126 -3.04 8.30 -10.18
N VAL A 127 -3.07 9.56 -9.73
CA VAL A 127 -3.98 10.58 -10.26
C VAL A 127 -3.14 11.75 -10.74
N GLU A 128 -2.98 11.86 -12.05
CA GLU A 128 -2.04 12.81 -12.66
C GLU A 128 -2.35 14.27 -12.29
N THR A 129 -3.63 14.61 -12.11
CA THR A 129 -4.07 15.98 -11.77
C THR A 129 -3.67 16.43 -10.36
N LEU A 130 -3.15 15.54 -9.51
CA LEU A 130 -2.69 15.86 -8.16
C LEU A 130 -1.20 16.24 -8.09
N HIS A 131 -0.46 16.12 -9.18
CA HIS A 131 1.00 16.26 -9.20
C HIS A 131 1.50 17.25 -10.25
N GLY A 132 2.57 17.97 -9.89
CA GLY A 132 3.30 18.84 -10.80
C GLY A 132 4.40 18.08 -11.55
N GLU A 133 5.20 18.82 -12.34
CA GLU A 133 6.28 18.25 -13.14
C GLU A 133 7.33 17.50 -12.31
N LYS A 134 7.62 17.98 -11.09
CA LYS A 134 8.60 17.36 -10.20
C LYS A 134 8.21 15.93 -9.84
N GLU A 135 6.97 15.71 -9.41
CA GLU A 135 6.49 14.39 -9.01
C GLU A 135 6.34 13.46 -10.23
N LYS A 136 5.97 14.00 -11.40
CA LYS A 136 5.94 13.23 -12.66
C LYS A 136 7.34 12.73 -13.04
N ILE A 137 8.35 13.58 -12.97
CA ILE A 137 9.75 13.18 -13.23
C ILE A 137 10.20 12.12 -12.21
N ALA A 138 9.88 12.30 -10.93
CA ALA A 138 10.20 11.34 -9.88
C ALA A 138 9.54 9.97 -10.15
N LEU A 139 8.26 9.95 -10.55
CA LEU A 139 7.56 8.73 -10.93
C LEU A 139 8.27 8.03 -12.11
N LEU A 140 8.51 8.76 -13.21
CA LEU A 140 9.12 8.19 -14.41
C LEU A 140 10.54 7.64 -14.16
N THR A 141 11.30 8.26 -13.26
CA THR A 141 12.67 7.84 -12.93
C THR A 141 12.74 6.76 -11.84
N SER A 142 11.70 6.60 -11.02
CA SER A 142 11.69 5.63 -9.91
C SER A 142 11.66 4.16 -10.35
N GLY A 143 11.09 3.89 -11.54
CA GLY A 143 10.77 2.54 -12.00
C GLY A 143 9.57 1.91 -11.28
N ALA A 144 8.82 2.66 -10.47
CA ALA A 144 7.61 2.17 -9.82
C ALA A 144 6.48 1.97 -10.84
N SER A 145 5.75 0.87 -10.71
CA SER A 145 4.55 0.61 -11.51
C SER A 145 3.35 1.39 -10.96
N TYR A 146 2.45 1.83 -11.84
CA TYR A 146 1.24 2.56 -11.45
C TYR A 146 0.10 2.29 -12.44
N PHE A 147 -1.10 2.72 -12.08
CA PHE A 147 -2.32 2.71 -12.91
C PHE A 147 -3.17 3.95 -12.60
N GLN A 148 -3.96 4.43 -13.56
CA GLN A 148 -4.74 5.69 -13.37
C GLN A 148 -6.18 5.47 -12.89
N GLY A 149 -6.72 4.26 -13.06
CA GLY A 149 -8.08 3.91 -12.61
C GLY A 149 -8.30 2.40 -12.51
N LEU A 150 -9.38 1.99 -11.83
CA LEU A 150 -9.69 0.57 -11.64
C LEU A 150 -9.88 -0.20 -12.96
N THR A 151 -10.40 0.45 -14.01
CA THR A 151 -10.54 -0.17 -15.34
C THR A 151 -9.17 -0.42 -15.99
N ASP A 152 -8.25 0.54 -15.89
CA ASP A 152 -6.87 0.43 -16.36
C ASP A 152 -6.10 -0.63 -15.57
N PHE A 153 -6.34 -0.74 -14.26
CA PHE A 153 -5.75 -1.77 -13.42
C PHE A 153 -6.06 -3.19 -13.95
N LEU A 154 -7.30 -3.45 -14.35
CA LEU A 154 -7.69 -4.76 -14.88
C LEU A 154 -7.09 -5.05 -16.25
N GLN A 155 -7.08 -4.06 -17.13
CA GLN A 155 -6.51 -4.23 -18.47
C GLN A 155 -5.00 -4.51 -18.40
N ARG A 156 -4.31 -3.94 -17.40
CA ARG A 156 -2.86 -3.97 -17.30
C ARG A 156 -2.33 -5.05 -16.35
N TYR A 157 -3.08 -5.38 -15.32
CA TYR A 157 -2.67 -6.28 -14.23
C TYR A 157 -3.71 -7.37 -13.90
N GLY A 158 -4.81 -7.47 -14.66
CA GLY A 158 -5.86 -8.47 -14.46
C GLY A 158 -5.46 -9.90 -14.85
N ASP A 159 -4.42 -10.05 -15.68
CA ASP A 159 -3.81 -11.35 -15.94
C ASP A 159 -2.86 -11.71 -14.78
N ARG A 160 -3.27 -12.73 -14.02
CA ARG A 160 -2.77 -13.18 -12.70
C ARG A 160 -1.32 -13.70 -12.70
N GLY A 161 -0.35 -12.93 -13.21
CA GLY A 161 1.02 -13.40 -13.43
C GLY A 161 2.14 -12.43 -13.06
N LEU A 162 1.87 -11.29 -12.43
CA LEU A 162 2.89 -10.25 -12.22
C LEU A 162 3.47 -10.12 -10.80
N LEU A 163 3.12 -11.01 -9.88
CA LEU A 163 3.89 -11.15 -8.64
C LEU A 163 4.80 -12.36 -8.78
N PRO A 164 6.12 -12.19 -8.93
CA PRO A 164 7.06 -13.26 -8.61
C PRO A 164 6.70 -13.72 -7.20
N SER A 165 6.40 -15.00 -7.03
CA SER A 165 6.07 -15.58 -5.73
C SER A 165 7.13 -15.18 -4.71
N LEU A 166 6.73 -14.45 -3.66
CA LEU A 166 7.62 -14.06 -2.55
C LEU A 166 8.17 -15.26 -1.76
N HIS A 167 7.81 -16.49 -2.14
CA HIS A 167 8.17 -17.73 -1.44
C HIS A 167 9.42 -18.48 -1.94
N GLU A 168 10.09 -18.06 -3.03
CA GLU A 168 11.18 -18.88 -3.59
C GLU A 168 12.61 -18.61 -3.09
N LYS A 169 12.84 -17.66 -2.17
CA LYS A 169 14.21 -17.34 -1.71
C LYS A 169 14.66 -17.93 -0.38
N SER A 170 13.91 -18.86 0.23
CA SER A 170 14.32 -19.49 1.51
C SER A 170 14.89 -20.92 1.41
N SER A 171 14.97 -21.56 0.23
CA SER A 171 15.31 -23.00 0.16
C SER A 171 16.60 -23.36 -0.58
N ARG A 172 17.49 -22.41 -0.88
CA ARG A 172 18.82 -22.72 -1.45
C ARG A 172 19.96 -22.17 -0.61
N LYS A 173 20.13 -22.72 0.60
CA LYS A 173 21.41 -22.65 1.35
C LYS A 173 21.56 -23.79 2.36
N GLN A 174 21.24 -25.02 1.95
CA GLN A 174 21.75 -26.23 2.62
C GLN A 174 21.91 -27.34 1.57
N GLN A 175 22.99 -27.29 0.79
CA GLN A 175 23.65 -28.46 0.18
C GLN A 175 24.87 -27.97 -0.62
N SER A 176 25.98 -27.79 0.09
CA SER A 176 27.33 -27.87 -0.47
C SER A 176 28.30 -28.12 0.68
N GLY A 177 28.22 -29.33 1.25
CA GLY A 177 29.30 -29.93 2.02
C GLY A 177 29.78 -31.13 1.22
N LEU A 178 30.95 -30.98 0.60
CA LEU A 178 31.86 -32.08 0.26
C LEU A 178 33.09 -31.87 1.14
#